data_AF-A0A0C2DWN6-F1
#
_entry.id   AF-A0A0C2DWN6-F1
#
_cell.length_a   1.000
_cell.length_b   1.000
_cell.length_c   1.000
_cell.angle_alpha   90.00
_cell.angle_beta   90.00
_cell.angle_gamma   90.00
#
_symmetry.space_group_name_H-M   'P 1'
#
loop_
_entity.id
_entity.type
_entity.pdbx_description
1 polymer ?
#
loop_
_entity_poly.entity_id
_entity_poly.type
_entity_poly.pdbx_seq_one_letter_code
_entity_poly.pdbx_strand_id
1 'polypeptide(L)'
;MSESAVSAKQLNATLSFAKGAVQASLSRAAVQWLVFTANLTTLMQQINKMPFGVDEILLESLQISDDIDMPGRFTSKCLEQGQNTDFITRRASLIAKEHKIVKSTRFRSLTPQC
;
A
#
# COMPACT_ATOMS: atom_id res chain seq x y z
N MET A 1 1.13 -23.47 -5.06
CA MET A 1 2.57 -23.24 -5.35
C MET A 1 3.35 -23.81 -4.17
N SER A 2 4.44 -24.56 -4.38
CA SER A 2 5.28 -25.01 -3.26
C SER A 2 6.22 -23.89 -2.85
N GLU A 3 6.48 -23.75 -1.54
CA GLU A 3 7.41 -22.75 -0.98
C GLU A 3 8.85 -22.91 -1.53
N SER A 4 9.15 -24.06 -2.14
CA SER A 4 10.44 -24.38 -2.76
C SER A 4 10.83 -23.50 -3.96
N ALA A 5 9.88 -22.74 -4.52
CA ALA A 5 10.12 -21.82 -5.63
C ALA A 5 10.36 -20.36 -5.17
N VAL A 6 10.30 -20.10 -3.86
CA VAL A 6 10.45 -18.75 -3.28
C VAL A 6 11.92 -18.50 -2.94
N SER A 7 12.45 -17.32 -3.29
CA SER A 7 13.85 -17.01 -3.00
C SER A 7 14.11 -16.90 -1.49
N ALA A 8 15.33 -17.24 -1.04
CA ALA A 8 15.72 -17.07 0.36
C ALA A 8 15.59 -15.63 0.86
N LYS A 9 15.71 -14.65 -0.05
CA LYS A 9 15.49 -13.23 0.24
C LYS A 9 14.03 -12.96 0.61
N GLN A 10 13.08 -13.54 -0.13
CA GLN A 10 11.65 -13.38 0.13
C GLN A 10 11.19 -14.10 1.40
N LEU A 11 11.78 -15.25 1.73
CA LEU A 11 11.47 -15.97 2.97
C LEU A 11 11.87 -15.17 4.23
N ASN A 12 12.91 -14.34 4.11
CA ASN A 12 13.39 -13.46 5.19
C ASN A 12 12.94 -12.00 5.01
N ALA A 13 12.01 -11.74 4.08
CA ALA A 13 11.54 -10.39 3.80
C ALA A 13 10.80 -9.81 5.00
N THR A 14 11.01 -8.51 5.25
CA THR A 14 10.23 -7.77 6.24
C THR A 14 9.07 -7.07 5.54
N LEU A 15 7.86 -7.31 6.03
CA LEU A 15 6.67 -6.59 5.57
C LEU A 15 6.51 -5.30 6.36
N SER A 16 6.50 -4.17 5.66
CA SER A 16 6.23 -2.85 6.25
C SER A 16 4.72 -2.59 6.22
N PHE A 17 4.14 -2.32 7.38
CA PHE A 17 2.73 -1.94 7.47
C PHE A 17 2.56 -0.47 7.11
N ALA A 18 1.67 -0.20 6.16
CA ALA A 18 1.21 1.15 5.82
C ALA A 18 -0.31 1.22 5.92
N LYS A 19 -0.80 2.45 6.11
CA LYS A 19 -2.23 2.74 6.15
C LYS A 19 -2.57 3.76 5.07
N GLY A 20 -3.67 3.54 4.36
CA GLY A 20 -4.17 4.44 3.33
C GLY A 20 -5.69 4.45 3.25
N ALA A 21 -6.20 4.36 2.03
CA ALA A 21 -7.63 4.36 1.75
C ALA A 21 -8.00 3.04 1.11
N VAL A 22 -9.16 2.49 1.51
CA VAL A 22 -9.70 1.21 1.01
C VAL A 22 -9.77 1.12 -0.52
N GLN A 23 -9.79 2.25 -1.23
CA GLN A 23 -9.81 2.29 -2.68
C GLN A 23 -8.39 2.26 -3.29
N ALA A 24 -8.11 1.23 -4.08
CA ALA A 24 -6.88 1.12 -4.86
C ALA A 24 -7.14 1.01 -6.38
N SER A 25 -6.24 1.59 -7.17
CA SER A 25 -6.15 1.34 -8.60
C SER A 25 -5.04 0.31 -8.83
N LEU A 26 -5.39 -0.86 -9.34
CA LEU A 26 -4.45 -1.97 -9.50
C LEU A 26 -4.31 -2.34 -10.99
N SER A 27 -3.07 -2.61 -11.42
CA SER A 27 -2.83 -3.16 -12.75
C SER A 27 -3.37 -4.59 -12.85
N ARG A 28 -3.69 -5.04 -14.07
CA ARG A 28 -4.10 -6.43 -14.31
C ARG A 28 -3.08 -7.44 -13.76
N ALA A 29 -1.78 -7.14 -13.90
CA ALA A 29 -0.71 -7.98 -13.38
C ALA A 29 -0.73 -8.05 -11.85
N ALA A 30 -0.97 -6.92 -11.18
CA ALA A 30 -1.12 -6.88 -9.72
C ALA A 30 -2.29 -7.74 -9.25
N VAL A 31 -3.45 -7.64 -9.92
CA VAL A 31 -4.62 -8.47 -9.60
C VAL A 31 -4.33 -9.95 -9.82
N GLN A 32 -3.68 -10.33 -10.92
CA GLN A 32 -3.30 -11.71 -11.17
C GLN A 32 -2.35 -12.25 -10.10
N TRP A 33 -1.35 -11.45 -9.68
CA TRP A 33 -0.44 -11.81 -8.61
C TRP A 33 -1.17 -12.00 -7.28
N LEU A 34 -2.07 -11.07 -6.91
CA LEU A 34 -2.86 -11.16 -5.69
C LEU A 34 -3.74 -12.42 -5.62
N VAL A 35 -4.37 -12.79 -6.74
CA VAL A 35 -5.35 -13.88 -6.77
C VAL A 35 -4.68 -15.25 -6.94
N PHE A 36 -3.63 -15.35 -7.76
CA PHE A 36 -3.09 -16.65 -8.18
C PHE A 36 -1.67 -16.94 -7.67
N THR A 37 -0.94 -15.94 -7.18
CA THR A 37 0.47 -16.10 -6.81
C THR A 37 0.69 -15.90 -5.31
N ALA A 38 0.18 -14.82 -4.74
CA ALA A 38 0.40 -14.47 -3.35
C ALA A 38 -0.48 -15.32 -2.41
N ASN A 39 0.14 -16.06 -1.48
CA ASN A 39 -0.60 -16.67 -0.38
C ASN A 39 -0.71 -15.69 0.80
N LEU A 40 -1.79 -14.91 0.81
CA LEU A 40 -2.02 -13.87 1.84
C LEU A 40 -2.79 -14.37 3.06
N THR A 41 -3.12 -15.67 3.14
CA THR A 41 -4.03 -16.22 4.17
C THR A 41 -3.57 -15.87 5.58
N THR A 42 -2.30 -16.14 5.90
CA THR A 42 -1.72 -15.86 7.23
C THR A 42 -1.70 -14.36 7.53
N LEU A 43 -1.29 -13.55 6.55
CA LEU A 43 -1.25 -12.09 6.70
C LEU A 43 -2.65 -11.51 6.95
N MET A 44 -3.65 -11.94 6.17
CA MET A 44 -5.04 -11.51 6.36
C MET A 44 -5.59 -11.95 7.72
N GLN A 45 -5.27 -13.16 8.18
CA GLN A 45 -5.66 -13.61 9.53
C GLN A 45 -5.03 -12.77 10.64
N GLN A 46 -3.78 -12.32 10.46
CA GLN A 46 -3.12 -11.42 11.41
C GLN A 46 -3.75 -10.02 11.36
N ILE A 47 -3.99 -9.48 10.17
CA ILE A 47 -4.63 -8.16 9.99
C ILE A 47 -6.05 -8.15 10.57
N ASN A 48 -6.83 -9.20 10.37
CA ASN A 48 -8.21 -9.31 10.87
C ASN A 48 -8.30 -9.36 12.41
N LYS A 49 -7.19 -9.59 13.13
CA LYS A 49 -7.15 -9.51 14.59
C LYS A 49 -6.93 -8.08 15.10
N MET A 50 -6.60 -7.14 14.22
CA MET A 50 -6.42 -5.74 14.61
C MET A 50 -7.78 -5.09 14.92
N PRO A 51 -7.82 -4.13 15.87
CA PRO A 51 -9.08 -3.64 16.42
C PRO A 51 -9.86 -2.68 15.49
N PHE A 52 -9.22 -2.03 14.52
CA PHE A 52 -9.86 -0.99 13.71
C PHE A 52 -9.17 -0.75 12.36
N GLY A 53 -9.96 -0.38 11.34
CA GLY A 53 -9.47 0.11 10.05
C GLY A 53 -8.62 -0.90 9.27
N VAL A 54 -8.95 -2.19 9.39
CA VAL A 54 -8.18 -3.31 8.81
C VAL A 54 -8.20 -3.32 7.28
N ASP A 55 -9.27 -2.78 6.71
CA ASP A 55 -9.50 -2.59 5.27
C ASP A 55 -8.62 -1.51 4.64
N GLU A 56 -7.96 -0.68 5.47
CA GLU A 56 -7.07 0.41 5.05
C GLU A 56 -5.57 0.04 5.15
N ILE A 57 -5.25 -1.24 5.37
CA ILE A 57 -3.88 -1.68 5.69
C ILE A 57 -3.29 -2.62 4.62
N LEU A 58 -4.06 -3.62 4.17
CA LEU A 58 -3.50 -4.74 3.41
C LEU A 58 -2.86 -4.29 2.09
N LEU A 59 -3.58 -3.53 1.27
CA LEU A 59 -3.12 -3.20 -0.08
C LEU A 59 -1.94 -2.22 -0.05
N GLU A 60 -1.96 -1.28 0.87
CA GLU A 60 -0.91 -0.30 1.08
C GLU A 60 0.37 -0.96 1.56
N SER A 61 0.28 -1.87 2.54
CA SER A 61 1.41 -2.64 3.03
C SER A 61 2.05 -3.48 1.90
N LEU A 62 1.21 -4.03 1.02
CA LEU A 62 1.68 -4.79 -0.14
C LEU A 62 2.35 -3.91 -1.22
N GLN A 63 1.93 -2.65 -1.36
CA GLN A 63 2.48 -1.74 -2.35
C GLN A 63 3.78 -1.05 -1.91
N ILE A 64 4.03 -0.93 -0.60
CA ILE A 64 5.23 -0.23 -0.10
C ILE A 64 6.38 -1.16 0.29
N SER A 65 6.12 -2.46 0.47
CA SER A 65 7.15 -3.40 0.90
C SER A 65 8.04 -3.78 -0.29
N ASP A 66 9.32 -3.44 -0.21
CA ASP A 66 10.24 -3.57 -1.35
C ASP A 66 10.59 -5.02 -1.70
N ASP A 67 10.53 -5.91 -0.72
CA ASP A 67 10.95 -7.31 -0.82
C ASP A 67 9.84 -8.27 -1.26
N ILE A 68 8.64 -7.75 -1.55
CA ILE A 68 7.54 -8.51 -2.14
C ILE A 68 7.37 -8.13 -3.61
N ASP A 69 7.20 -9.15 -4.46
CA ASP A 69 7.17 -9.00 -5.91
C ASP A 69 5.78 -8.56 -6.43
N MET A 70 5.11 -7.64 -5.73
CA MET A 70 3.83 -7.10 -6.19
C MET A 70 4.06 -6.23 -7.44
N PRO A 71 3.45 -6.56 -8.59
CA PRO A 71 3.60 -5.77 -9.81
C PRO A 71 3.01 -4.36 -9.68
N GLY A 72 3.74 -3.34 -10.16
CA GLY A 72 3.27 -1.94 -10.15
C GLY A 72 3.23 -1.30 -8.76
N ARG A 73 4.00 -1.85 -7.81
CA ARG A 73 4.19 -1.29 -6.47
C ARG A 73 4.94 0.04 -6.47
N PHE A 74 4.95 0.71 -5.33
CA PHE A 74 5.65 1.97 -5.09
C PHE A 74 6.82 1.77 -4.11
N THR A 75 7.58 2.84 -3.86
CA THR A 75 8.63 2.87 -2.83
C THR A 75 8.19 3.75 -1.67
N SER A 76 8.53 3.37 -0.43
CA SER A 76 8.23 4.15 0.78
C SER A 76 9.11 5.39 0.96
N LYS A 77 10.15 5.58 0.14
CA LYS A 77 11.16 6.65 0.31
C LYS A 77 10.58 8.05 0.49
N CYS A 78 9.54 8.39 -0.28
CA CYS A 78 8.90 9.71 -0.21
C CYS A 78 8.16 9.90 1.12
N LEU A 79 7.45 8.86 1.56
CA LEU A 79 6.73 8.83 2.84
C LEU A 79 7.69 8.92 4.03
N GLU A 80 8.83 8.21 3.96
CA GLU A 80 9.89 8.27 4.97
C GLU A 80 10.51 9.67 5.09
N GLN A 81 10.49 10.46 4.02
CA GLN A 81 10.91 11.86 4.00
C GLN A 81 9.80 12.84 4.43
N GLY A 82 8.65 12.33 4.90
CA GLY A 82 7.51 13.13 5.32
C GLY A 82 6.71 13.74 4.16
N GLN A 83 6.96 13.32 2.92
CA GLN A 83 6.22 13.76 1.75
C GLN A 83 5.06 12.80 1.50
N ASN A 84 3.84 13.27 1.75
CA ASN A 84 2.64 12.51 1.43
C ASN A 84 2.32 12.63 -0.06
N THR A 85 2.31 11.49 -0.75
CA THR A 85 1.90 11.37 -2.15
C THR A 85 0.41 11.01 -2.19
N ASP A 86 -0.43 11.95 -2.60
CA ASP A 86 -1.87 11.70 -2.73
C ASP A 86 -2.19 10.60 -3.76
N PHE A 87 -3.28 9.88 -3.52
CA PHE A 87 -3.75 8.81 -4.41
C PHE A 87 -4.60 9.36 -5.56
N ILE A 88 -4.42 8.84 -6.77
CA ILE A 88 -5.27 9.18 -7.92
C ILE A 88 -6.61 8.44 -7.93
N THR A 89 -6.74 7.36 -7.16
CA THR A 89 -7.89 6.44 -7.21
C THR A 89 -9.20 7.12 -6.80
N ARG A 90 -9.16 7.99 -5.79
CA ARG A 90 -10.35 8.64 -5.27
C ARG A 90 -10.02 10.00 -4.70
N ARG A 91 -10.74 11.03 -5.14
CA ARG A 91 -10.78 12.31 -4.44
C ARG A 91 -11.68 12.19 -3.22
N ALA A 92 -11.12 12.40 -2.03
CA ALA A 92 -11.87 12.53 -0.79
C ALA A 92 -11.78 13.98 -0.30
N SER A 93 -12.92 14.53 0.15
CA SER A 93 -12.95 15.80 0.89
C SER A 93 -13.15 15.48 2.35
N LEU A 94 -12.06 15.53 3.12
CA LEU A 94 -12.11 15.33 4.56
C LEU A 94 -12.46 16.65 5.25
N ILE A 95 -13.52 16.65 6.05
CA ILE A 95 -13.82 17.75 6.97
C ILE A 95 -13.23 17.36 8.31
N ALA A 96 -12.05 17.91 8.64
CA ALA A 96 -11.49 17.75 9.96
C ALA A 96 -12.43 18.40 10.99
N LYS A 97 -12.84 17.66 12.02
CA LYS A 97 -13.49 18.25 13.20
C LYS A 97 -12.40 19.00 13.96
N GLU A 98 -12.33 20.29 13.69
CA GLU A 98 -11.50 21.32 14.31
C GLU A 98 -9.96 21.14 14.26
N HIS A 99 -9.34 22.16 13.64
CA HIS A 99 -7.92 22.48 13.47
C HIS A 99 -7.11 21.79 12.33
N LYS A 100 -6.84 22.64 11.32
CA LYS A 100 -5.98 22.50 10.13
C LYS A 100 -6.58 21.79 8.91
N ILE A 101 -7.41 22.55 8.21
CA ILE A 101 -7.63 22.39 6.78
C ILE A 101 -6.29 22.63 6.05
N VAL A 102 -5.58 21.58 5.64
CA VAL A 102 -4.65 21.69 4.51
C VAL A 102 -5.48 21.47 3.25
N LYS A 103 -6.01 22.58 2.71
CA LYS A 103 -6.56 22.60 1.35
C LYS A 103 -5.39 22.53 0.38
N SER A 104 -5.06 21.34 -0.12
CA SER A 104 -4.27 21.26 -1.35
C SER A 104 -5.21 21.42 -2.54
N THR A 105 -5.43 22.68 -2.96
CA THR A 105 -6.17 23.00 -4.20
C THR A 105 -5.21 23.10 -5.40
N ARG A 106 -4.10 22.36 -5.39
CA ARG A 106 -3.18 22.30 -6.52
C ARG A 106 -3.00 20.84 -6.91
N PHE A 107 -3.52 20.49 -8.07
CA PHE A 107 -3.04 19.33 -8.83
C PHE A 107 -1.56 19.63 -9.09
N ARG A 108 -0.67 19.16 -8.21
CA ARG A 108 0.77 19.33 -8.41
C ARG A 108 1.09 18.54 -9.66
N SER A 109 1.58 19.22 -10.69
CA SER A 109 2.22 18.61 -11.83
C SER A 109 3.22 17.58 -11.32
N LEU A 110 3.15 16.36 -11.86
CA LEU A 110 4.12 15.29 -11.67
C LEU A 110 5.51 15.79 -12.06
N THR A 111 6.25 16.39 -11.12
CA THR A 111 7.69 16.55 -11.21
C THR A 111 8.33 15.51 -10.29
N PRO A 112 9.22 14.65 -10.78
CA PRO A 112 9.79 13.59 -9.98
C PRO A 112 10.90 14.20 -9.11
N GLN A 113 10.57 14.54 -7.87
CA GLN A 113 11.53 14.73 -6.79
C GLN A 113 10.81 14.31 -5.51
N CYS A 114 10.76 12.98 -5.36
CA CYS A 114 9.80 12.24 -4.54
C CYS A 114 8.34 12.34 -5.02
#